data_AF-A0A9R1NTB1-F1
#
_entry.id   AF-A0A9R1NTB1-F1
#
_cell.length_a   1.000
_cell.length_b   1.000
_cell.length_c   1.000
_cell.angle_alpha   90.00
_cell.angle_beta   90.00
_cell.angle_gamma   90.00
#
_symmetry.space_group_name_H-M   'P 1'
#
loop_
_entity.id
_entity.type
_entity.pdbx_description
1 polymer ?
#
loop_
_entity_poly.entity_id
_entity_poly.type
_entity_poly.pdbx_seq_one_letter_code
_entity_poly.pdbx_strand_id
1 'polypeptide(L)'
;MDSNANGGRSTMVGEMESSLERVRRQLSSTSTRHILQGPLLKRSDTLRKWNERWVILDPATGKMEYKVRRSDTTVRGIIVFDSTSTVTLSPTNFHGLPKYEGCCVYIGTPQKKEYFLCAETPSAARAWVSTLHATQLVLQAHKQAVDSLGGNGSAKLGTVATVVAVANATAIEASKEVEAAMKISLRAALGSTTNKLSKGQLDDLTIMMETLRVKDDELHQLLQDIRARDSTIREITDKLQETAEAAESAASAAHAIDEARRFLSSELERLKQDQENQVELSLLRLRESEEKSKLLAEEREHLLKERDSALQEAQMWRSELGKARGNAVILEAAVVRAEEKARVSAADADMRIKEAVSKLESAAKEKEELLALLDALKSQIQARD
;
A
#
# COMPACT_ATOMS: atom_id res chain seq x y z
N MET A 1 2.06 30.90 30.29
CA MET A 1 2.32 29.48 29.99
C MET A 1 2.65 29.40 28.52
N ASP A 2 3.88 29.74 28.15
CA ASP A 2 4.31 29.74 26.74
C ASP A 2 5.74 29.24 26.69
N SER A 3 5.92 28.01 26.20
CA SER A 3 7.09 27.55 25.43
C SER A 3 7.13 26.02 25.38
N ASN A 4 6.58 25.41 24.30
CA ASN A 4 7.13 24.15 23.79
C ASN A 4 6.72 23.76 22.35
N ALA A 5 6.51 24.72 21.44
CA ALA A 5 6.10 24.42 20.06
C ALA A 5 7.25 24.37 19.03
N ASN A 6 8.47 24.79 19.40
CA ASN A 6 9.55 24.99 18.42
C ASN A 6 10.50 23.79 18.26
N GLY A 7 10.37 22.76 19.09
CA GLY A 7 11.23 21.57 19.05
C GLY A 7 10.88 20.55 17.97
N GLY A 8 9.60 20.39 17.61
CA GLY A 8 9.16 19.35 16.67
C GLY A 8 9.41 19.64 15.18
N ARG A 9 9.56 20.92 14.82
CA ARG A 9 9.70 21.34 13.42
C ARG A 9 11.12 21.18 12.88
N SER A 10 12.14 21.22 13.75
CA SER A 10 13.53 20.96 13.36
C SER A 10 13.82 19.46 13.21
N THR A 11 13.19 18.61 14.03
CA THR A 11 13.32 17.15 13.97
C THR A 11 12.66 16.58 12.72
N MET A 12 11.47 17.08 12.35
CA MET A 12 10.79 16.66 11.12
C MET A 12 11.58 16.97 9.85
N VAL A 13 12.27 18.12 9.77
CA VAL A 13 13.10 18.46 8.60
C VAL A 13 14.30 17.53 8.49
N GLY A 14 14.98 17.23 9.61
CA GLY A 14 16.12 16.30 9.64
C GLY A 14 15.72 14.85 9.34
N GLU A 15 14.55 14.40 9.81
CA GLU A 15 14.00 13.08 9.49
C GLU A 15 13.55 12.96 8.04
N MET A 16 13.02 14.05 7.47
CA MET A 16 12.61 14.12 6.07
C MET A 16 13.83 14.14 5.13
N GLU A 17 14.91 14.85 5.48
CA GLU A 17 16.19 14.81 4.78
C GLU A 17 16.86 13.42 4.88
N SER A 18 16.82 12.78 6.05
CA SER A 18 17.34 11.43 6.26
C SER A 18 16.55 10.38 5.46
N SER A 19 15.23 10.53 5.40
CA SER A 19 14.35 9.67 4.60
C SER A 19 14.55 9.89 3.09
N LEU A 20 14.75 11.14 2.66
CA LEU A 20 15.17 11.51 1.30
C LEU A 20 16.48 10.83 0.92
N GLU A 21 17.47 10.83 1.81
CA GLU A 21 18.72 10.11 1.58
C GLU A 21 18.53 8.59 1.51
N ARG A 22 17.68 8.00 2.36
CA ARG A 22 17.41 6.54 2.35
C ARG A 22 16.72 6.10 1.06
N VAL A 23 15.70 6.85 0.61
CA VAL A 23 14.99 6.58 -0.65
C VAL A 23 15.92 6.79 -1.85
N ARG A 24 16.74 7.86 -1.85
CA ARG A 24 17.79 8.07 -2.87
C ARG A 24 18.78 6.90 -2.91
N ARG A 25 19.28 6.43 -1.75
CA ARG A 25 20.23 5.32 -1.67
C ARG A 25 19.63 3.99 -2.15
N GLN A 26 18.38 3.69 -1.79
CA GLN A 26 17.70 2.47 -2.24
C GLN A 26 17.49 2.47 -3.76
N LEU A 27 17.06 3.60 -4.33
CA LEU A 27 16.83 3.73 -5.78
C LEU A 27 18.13 3.83 -6.59
N SER A 28 19.21 4.32 -5.98
CA SER A 28 20.55 4.31 -6.59
C SER A 28 21.17 2.92 -6.65
N SER A 29 20.65 1.93 -5.90
CA SER A 29 21.23 0.57 -5.83
C SER A 29 20.82 -0.34 -6.99
N THR A 30 19.76 0.00 -7.72
CA THR A 30 19.16 -0.85 -8.77
C THR A 30 19.40 -0.37 -10.19
N SER A 31 20.05 0.78 -10.41
CA SER A 31 20.37 1.30 -11.74
C SER A 31 21.87 1.46 -11.89
N THR A 32 22.44 0.97 -13.00
CA THR A 32 23.82 1.26 -13.40
C THR A 32 24.00 2.79 -13.46
N ARG A 33 24.72 3.34 -12.49
CA ARG A 33 24.88 4.79 -12.32
C ARG A 33 25.80 5.32 -13.42
N HIS A 34 25.27 6.11 -14.33
CA HIS A 34 26.04 6.70 -15.42
C HIS A 34 26.24 8.19 -15.17
N ILE A 35 27.49 8.61 -14.98
CA ILE A 35 27.85 10.01 -14.79
C ILE A 35 28.19 10.65 -16.13
N LEU A 36 27.72 11.88 -16.36
CA LEU A 36 28.20 12.71 -17.47
C LEU A 36 29.37 13.55 -16.98
N GLN A 37 30.51 13.47 -17.66
CA GLN A 37 31.69 14.25 -17.28
C GLN A 37 32.46 14.77 -18.48
N GLY A 38 33.06 15.94 -18.33
CA GLY A 38 33.85 16.55 -19.38
C GLY A 38 34.33 17.96 -19.08
N PRO A 39 35.16 18.54 -19.96
CA PRO A 39 35.60 19.91 -19.82
C PRO A 39 34.46 20.87 -20.18
N LEU A 40 34.24 21.89 -19.35
CA LEU A 40 33.41 23.05 -19.66
C LEU A 40 34.12 24.33 -19.23
N LEU A 41 33.94 25.38 -20.01
CA LEU A 41 34.32 26.73 -19.60
C LEU A 41 33.22 27.27 -18.68
N LYS A 42 33.53 27.45 -17.40
CA LYS A 42 32.65 28.12 -16.44
C LYS A 42 33.04 29.59 -16.31
N ARG A 43 32.07 30.49 -16.45
CA ARG A 43 32.27 31.90 -16.14
C ARG A 43 32.37 32.10 -14.62
N SER A 44 33.37 32.87 -14.19
CA SER A 44 33.51 33.30 -12.80
C SER A 44 32.45 34.35 -12.48
N ASP A 45 31.77 34.17 -11.34
CA ASP A 45 30.70 35.05 -10.88
C ASP A 45 31.26 36.46 -10.56
N THR A 46 32.46 36.53 -9.97
CA THR A 46 33.12 37.80 -9.57
C THR A 46 33.96 38.41 -10.69
N LEU A 47 34.83 37.62 -11.32
CA LEU A 47 35.80 38.13 -12.28
C LEU A 47 35.28 38.14 -13.72
N ARG A 48 34.09 37.59 -13.98
CA ARG A 48 33.49 37.41 -15.31
C ARG A 48 34.39 36.68 -16.33
N LYS A 49 35.48 36.07 -15.85
CA LYS A 49 36.48 35.32 -16.63
C LYS A 49 36.02 33.89 -16.88
N TRP A 50 36.23 33.40 -18.09
CA TRP A 50 36.02 31.99 -18.44
C TRP A 50 37.18 31.15 -17.91
N ASN A 51 36.83 30.08 -17.20
CA ASN A 51 37.80 29.14 -16.66
C ASN A 51 37.40 27.73 -17.05
N GLU A 52 38.35 26.97 -17.60
CA GLU A 52 38.13 25.56 -17.84
C GLU A 52 38.00 24.80 -16.51
N ARG A 53 36.98 23.95 -16.45
CA ARG A 53 36.69 23.10 -15.31
C ARG A 53 36.30 21.71 -15.81
N TRP A 54 36.76 20.70 -15.09
CA TRP A 54 36.24 19.35 -15.26
C TRP A 54 34.93 19.24 -14.51
N VAL A 55 33.82 19.14 -15.23
CA VAL A 55 32.47 19.07 -14.68
C VAL A 55 32.02 17.62 -14.64
N ILE A 56 31.34 17.24 -13.55
CA ILE A 56 30.79 15.90 -13.32
C ILE A 56 29.33 16.08 -12.90
N LEU A 57 28.41 15.48 -13.64
CA LEU A 57 26.98 15.45 -13.34
C LEU A 57 26.58 14.01 -13.07
N ASP A 58 25.92 13.79 -11.94
CA ASP A 58 25.18 12.58 -11.65
C ASP A 58 23.69 12.79 -11.95
N PRO A 59 23.17 12.24 -13.06
CA PRO A 59 21.79 12.43 -13.48
C PRO A 59 20.76 11.80 -12.53
N ALA A 60 21.15 10.78 -11.75
CA ALA A 60 20.27 10.13 -10.79
C ALA A 60 20.04 10.97 -9.54
N THR A 61 21.00 11.80 -9.15
CA THR A 61 20.93 12.60 -7.91
C THR A 61 20.79 14.09 -8.14
N GLY A 62 21.05 14.58 -9.35
CA GLY A 62 21.13 16.02 -9.63
C GLY A 62 22.43 16.68 -9.15
N LYS A 63 23.40 15.88 -8.69
CA LYS A 63 24.65 16.42 -8.15
C LYS A 63 25.59 16.81 -9.29
N MET A 64 25.79 18.11 -9.48
CA MET A 64 26.69 18.66 -10.49
C MET A 64 27.90 19.34 -9.82
N GLU A 65 29.06 18.70 -9.91
CA GLU A 65 30.31 19.14 -9.30
C GLU A 65 31.31 19.61 -10.35
N TYR A 66 32.26 20.45 -9.95
CA TYR A 66 33.35 20.84 -10.84
C TYR A 66 34.70 20.88 -10.12
N LYS A 67 35.75 20.55 -10.87
CA LYS A 67 37.15 20.47 -10.45
C LYS A 67 38.04 21.30 -11.37
N VAL A 68 39.29 21.55 -10.98
CA VAL A 68 40.24 22.26 -11.84
C VAL A 68 40.72 21.34 -12.96
N ARG A 69 41.10 20.10 -12.65
CA ARG A 69 41.45 19.06 -13.62
C ARG A 69 40.68 17.76 -13.37
N ARG A 70 40.69 16.87 -14.38
CA ARG A 70 40.10 15.53 -14.32
C ARG A 70 40.70 14.67 -13.19
N SER A 71 42.01 14.74 -13.00
CA SER A 71 42.75 13.94 -12.01
C SER A 71 42.67 14.46 -10.58
N ASP A 72 42.15 15.67 -10.36
CA ASP A 72 42.10 16.24 -9.02
C ASP A 72 41.08 15.46 -8.16
N THR A 73 41.45 15.14 -6.92
CA THR A 73 40.54 14.49 -5.96
C THR A 73 39.61 15.49 -5.30
N THR A 74 40.05 16.74 -5.12
CA THR A 74 39.29 17.81 -4.46
C THR A 74 38.24 18.43 -5.39
N VAL A 75 36.99 18.51 -4.93
CA VAL A 75 35.91 19.26 -5.60
C VAL A 75 36.11 20.75 -5.37
N ARG A 76 36.13 21.55 -6.44
CA ARG A 76 36.28 23.02 -6.35
C ARG A 76 34.96 23.70 -5.98
N GLY A 77 33.84 23.15 -6.41
CA GLY A 77 32.52 23.64 -6.07
C GLY A 77 31.40 22.83 -6.70
N ILE A 78 30.17 23.19 -6.37
CA ILE A 78 28.94 22.53 -6.80
C ILE A 78 28.05 23.55 -7.52
N ILE A 79 27.47 23.13 -8.64
CA ILE A 79 26.40 23.83 -9.33
C ILE A 79 25.10 23.25 -8.80
N VAL A 80 24.35 24.06 -8.06
CA VAL A 80 23.08 23.63 -7.47
C VAL A 80 21.98 23.99 -8.46
N PHE A 81 21.14 23.02 -8.80
CA PHE A 81 19.91 23.24 -9.55
C PHE A 81 18.84 22.27 -9.06
N ASP A 82 17.58 22.61 -9.34
CA ASP A 82 16.41 21.84 -8.95
C ASP A 82 15.43 21.68 -10.14
N SER A 83 14.31 21.01 -9.89
CA SER A 83 13.27 20.76 -10.89
C SER A 83 12.64 22.05 -11.47
N THR A 84 12.83 23.19 -10.82
CA THR A 84 12.29 24.50 -11.24
C THR A 84 13.36 25.45 -11.79
N SER A 85 14.60 24.99 -11.85
CA SER A 85 15.70 25.77 -12.42
C SER A 85 15.50 25.93 -13.93
N THR A 86 15.94 27.05 -14.48
CA THR A 86 15.92 27.28 -15.93
C THR A 86 17.23 26.75 -16.52
N VAL A 87 17.16 25.70 -17.34
CA VAL A 87 18.32 25.19 -18.09
C VAL A 87 18.06 25.37 -19.57
N THR A 88 18.91 26.10 -20.28
CA THR A 88 18.74 26.34 -21.72
C THR A 88 20.07 26.46 -22.45
N LEU A 89 20.04 26.15 -23.75
CA LEU A 89 21.04 26.69 -24.67
C LEU A 89 20.78 28.18 -24.80
N SER A 90 21.82 28.97 -24.58
CA SER A 90 21.68 30.41 -24.72
C SER A 90 21.59 30.78 -26.21
N PRO A 91 20.57 31.56 -26.62
CA PRO A 91 20.52 32.14 -27.96
C PRO A 91 21.62 33.18 -28.16
N THR A 92 22.22 33.69 -27.09
CA THR A 92 23.32 34.66 -27.11
C THR A 92 24.63 33.99 -26.75
N ASN A 93 25.65 34.22 -27.57
CA ASN A 93 27.02 33.79 -27.28
C ASN A 93 27.66 34.69 -26.21
N PHE A 94 27.43 34.36 -24.94
CA PHE A 94 28.01 35.11 -23.80
C PHE A 94 29.53 34.98 -23.70
N HIS A 95 30.15 34.02 -24.41
CA HIS A 95 31.61 33.93 -24.48
C HIS A 95 32.20 35.05 -25.36
N GLY A 96 31.47 35.48 -26.39
CA GLY A 96 31.85 36.59 -27.27
C GLY A 96 32.87 36.23 -28.37
N LEU A 97 33.40 35.01 -28.42
CA LEU A 97 34.23 34.55 -29.53
C LEU A 97 33.37 33.78 -30.55
N PRO A 98 33.49 34.03 -31.87
CA PRO A 98 32.66 33.38 -32.89
C PRO A 98 32.67 31.85 -32.84
N LYS A 99 33.81 31.24 -32.48
CA LYS A 99 33.95 29.78 -32.37
C LYS A 99 33.04 29.13 -31.31
N TYR A 100 32.44 29.91 -30.41
CA TYR A 100 31.53 29.45 -29.37
C TYR A 100 30.06 29.78 -29.64
N GLU A 101 29.73 30.13 -30.88
CA GLU A 101 28.34 30.31 -31.30
C GLU A 101 27.55 29.01 -31.13
N GLY A 102 26.42 29.07 -30.42
CA GLY A 102 25.63 27.89 -30.07
C GLY A 102 26.24 26.97 -29.00
N CYS A 103 27.39 27.33 -28.40
CA CYS A 103 28.06 26.52 -27.39
C CYS A 103 27.74 26.91 -25.94
N CYS A 104 27.05 28.04 -25.73
CA CYS A 104 26.77 28.58 -24.41
C CYS A 104 25.55 27.92 -23.76
N VAL A 105 25.69 27.52 -22.50
CA VAL A 105 24.64 26.93 -21.66
C VAL A 105 24.37 27.86 -20.48
N TYR A 106 23.09 28.09 -20.20
CA TYR A 106 22.63 28.91 -19.10
C TYR A 106 21.87 28.05 -18.08
N ILE A 107 22.19 28.24 -16.79
CA ILE A 107 21.46 27.62 -15.67
C ILE A 107 21.10 28.73 -14.68
N GLY A 108 19.81 29.02 -14.55
CA GLY A 108 19.27 29.94 -13.54
C GLY A 108 18.55 29.18 -12.44
N THR A 109 18.88 29.42 -11.17
CA THR A 109 18.22 28.77 -10.03
C THR A 109 17.12 29.66 -9.43
N PRO A 110 16.12 29.09 -8.74
CA PRO A 110 15.09 29.87 -8.03
C PRO A 110 15.65 30.81 -6.97
N GLN A 111 16.84 30.52 -6.44
CA GLN A 111 17.55 31.36 -5.48
C GLN A 111 18.32 32.52 -6.16
N LYS A 112 17.97 32.85 -7.41
CA LYS A 112 18.57 33.91 -8.24
C LYS A 112 20.08 33.74 -8.47
N LYS A 113 20.58 32.50 -8.44
CA LYS A 113 21.96 32.21 -8.81
C LYS A 113 21.99 31.85 -10.29
N GLU A 114 22.88 32.51 -11.02
CA GLU A 114 23.04 32.30 -12.47
C GLU A 114 24.39 31.69 -12.76
N TYR A 115 24.39 30.64 -13.57
CA TYR A 115 25.59 29.98 -14.04
C TYR A 115 25.66 30.07 -15.56
N PHE A 116 26.81 30.55 -16.05
CA PHE A 116 27.12 30.62 -17.47
C PHE A 116 28.24 29.62 -17.78
N LEU A 117 27.92 28.69 -18.66
CA LEU A 117 28.81 27.62 -19.09
C LEU A 117 28.99 27.69 -20.61
N CYS A 118 30.11 27.18 -21.11
CA CYS A 118 30.34 27.05 -22.55
C CYS A 118 31.04 25.72 -22.82
N ALA A 119 30.47 24.93 -23.73
CA ALA A 119 31.11 23.73 -24.24
C ALA A 119 32.05 24.06 -25.40
N GLU A 120 32.84 23.08 -25.83
CA GLU A 120 33.71 23.27 -26.99
C GLU A 120 32.93 23.31 -28.30
N THR A 121 31.89 22.48 -28.43
CA THR A 121 31.07 22.37 -29.63
C THR A 121 29.59 22.58 -29.34
N PRO A 122 28.79 23.01 -30.33
CA PRO A 122 27.34 23.14 -30.17
C PRO A 122 26.66 21.80 -29.84
N SER A 123 27.17 20.69 -30.38
CA SER A 123 26.65 19.35 -30.07
C SER A 123 26.91 18.96 -28.61
N ALA A 124 28.11 19.23 -28.09
CA ALA A 124 28.40 19.01 -26.68
C ALA A 124 27.53 19.91 -25.78
N ALA A 125 27.30 21.17 -26.17
CA ALA A 125 26.39 22.06 -25.43
C ALA A 125 24.96 21.50 -25.38
N ARG A 126 24.43 21.02 -26.51
CA ARG A 126 23.13 20.34 -26.58
C ARG A 126 23.09 19.11 -25.66
N ALA A 127 24.11 18.27 -25.73
CA ALA A 127 24.23 17.06 -24.92
C ALA A 127 24.19 17.37 -23.40
N TRP A 128 24.89 18.41 -22.96
CA TRP A 128 24.82 18.89 -21.58
C TRP A 128 23.42 19.37 -21.20
N VAL A 129 22.76 20.18 -22.03
CA VAL A 129 21.40 20.69 -21.76
C VAL A 129 20.38 19.56 -21.71
N SER A 130 20.41 18.63 -22.66
CA SER A 130 19.52 17.46 -22.68
C SER A 130 19.67 16.59 -21.44
N THR A 131 20.91 16.36 -20.99
CA THR A 131 21.16 15.56 -19.77
C THR A 131 20.69 16.29 -18.52
N LEU A 132 20.88 17.62 -18.45
CA LEU A 132 20.38 18.43 -17.36
C LEU A 132 18.85 18.43 -17.30
N HIS A 133 18.15 18.53 -18.45
CA HIS A 133 16.68 18.40 -18.50
C HIS A 133 16.21 17.03 -18.02
N ALA A 134 16.83 15.94 -18.47
CA ALA A 134 16.52 14.60 -17.99
C ALA A 134 16.73 14.48 -16.48
N THR A 135 17.77 15.13 -15.95
CA THR A 135 18.05 15.21 -14.51
C THR A 135 16.98 16.01 -13.76
N GLN A 136 16.44 17.09 -14.34
CA GLN A 136 15.34 17.85 -13.73
C GLN A 136 14.06 17.01 -13.60
N LEU A 137 13.79 16.12 -14.56
CA LEU A 137 12.68 15.17 -14.48
C LEU A 137 12.89 14.17 -13.32
N VAL A 138 14.12 13.69 -13.11
CA VAL A 138 14.45 12.83 -11.96
C VAL A 138 14.20 13.56 -10.64
N LEU A 139 14.68 14.81 -10.53
CA LEU A 139 14.48 15.64 -9.34
C LEU A 139 12.99 15.91 -9.07
N GLN A 140 12.21 16.13 -10.13
CA GLN A 140 10.76 16.30 -10.04
C GLN A 140 10.06 15.01 -9.57
N ALA A 141 10.42 13.86 -10.14
CA ALA A 141 9.86 12.56 -9.78
C ALA A 141 10.17 12.22 -8.31
N HIS A 142 11.40 12.50 -7.86
CA HIS A 142 11.77 12.35 -6.45
C HIS A 142 10.95 13.26 -5.53
N LYS A 143 10.76 14.52 -5.90
CA LYS A 143 9.94 15.46 -5.13
C LYS A 143 8.50 14.96 -5.00
N GLN A 144 7.89 14.55 -6.11
CA GLN A 144 6.52 14.02 -6.14
C GLN A 144 6.36 12.73 -5.33
N ALA A 145 7.36 11.84 -5.34
CA ALA A 145 7.36 10.62 -4.54
C ALA A 145 7.40 10.94 -3.04
N VAL A 146 8.20 11.93 -2.63
CA VAL A 146 8.31 12.37 -1.23
C VAL A 146 7.04 13.07 -0.76
N ASP A 147 6.48 13.98 -1.56
CA ASP A 147 5.23 14.68 -1.25
C ASP A 147 4.03 13.72 -1.11
N SER A 148 4.16 12.48 -1.61
CA SER A 148 3.11 11.46 -1.64
C SER A 148 3.28 10.32 -0.62
N LEU A 149 4.21 10.42 0.34
CA LEU A 149 4.51 9.36 1.32
C LEU A 149 3.32 8.97 2.24
N GLY A 150 2.15 9.60 2.12
CA GLY A 150 0.89 9.22 2.77
C GLY A 150 -0.04 8.27 2.00
N GLY A 151 0.29 7.85 0.76
CA GLY A 151 -0.55 6.88 0.01
C GLY A 151 -0.01 6.44 -1.37
N ASN A 152 -0.20 5.16 -1.71
CA ASN A 152 0.21 4.46 -2.94
C ASN A 152 1.71 4.55 -3.31
N GLY A 153 2.60 4.07 -2.42
CA GLY A 153 4.05 4.12 -2.59
C GLY A 153 4.63 3.30 -3.76
N SER A 154 4.04 2.15 -4.11
CA SER A 154 4.64 1.21 -5.08
C SER A 154 4.64 1.72 -6.54
N ALA A 155 3.51 2.25 -7.02
CA ALA A 155 3.39 2.73 -8.41
C ALA A 155 4.30 3.94 -8.72
N LYS A 156 4.53 4.81 -7.72
CA LYS A 156 5.35 6.03 -7.87
C LYS A 156 6.85 5.74 -7.82
N LEU A 157 7.27 4.74 -7.06
CA LEU A 157 8.65 4.21 -7.10
C LEU A 157 9.00 3.67 -8.50
N GLY A 158 8.05 3.04 -9.19
CA GLY A 158 8.19 2.63 -10.58
C GLY A 158 8.40 3.81 -11.54
N THR A 159 7.66 4.91 -11.37
CA THR A 159 7.86 6.14 -12.16
C THR A 159 9.27 6.72 -11.97
N VAL A 160 9.75 6.77 -10.72
CA VAL A 160 11.11 7.26 -10.44
C VAL A 160 12.18 6.39 -11.10
N ALA A 161 12.04 5.06 -11.02
CA ALA A 161 12.97 4.13 -11.66
C ALA A 161 13.04 4.33 -13.18
N THR A 162 11.90 4.50 -13.84
CA THR A 162 11.84 4.77 -15.30
C THR A 162 12.54 6.08 -15.66
N VAL A 163 12.28 7.16 -14.92
CA VAL A 163 12.87 8.47 -15.22
C VAL A 163 14.39 8.47 -14.97
N VAL A 164 14.88 7.77 -13.93
CA VAL A 164 16.31 7.56 -13.70
C VAL A 164 16.97 6.77 -14.84
N ALA A 165 16.31 5.71 -15.32
CA ALA A 165 16.81 4.94 -16.47
C ALA A 165 16.93 5.80 -17.74
N VAL A 166 15.94 6.65 -18.01
CA VAL A 166 15.97 7.60 -19.15
C VAL A 166 17.09 8.62 -18.99
N ALA A 167 17.30 9.16 -17.79
CA ALA A 167 18.39 10.11 -17.51
C ALA A 167 19.77 9.46 -17.69
N ASN A 168 19.94 8.21 -17.24
CA ASN A 168 21.17 7.45 -17.45
C ASN A 168 21.41 7.17 -18.95
N ALA A 169 20.39 6.76 -19.70
CA ALA A 169 20.51 6.55 -21.15
C ALA A 169 20.89 7.84 -21.89
N THR A 170 20.29 8.98 -21.48
CA THR A 170 20.62 10.30 -22.03
C THR A 170 22.08 10.67 -21.74
N ALA A 171 22.57 10.39 -20.53
CA ALA A 171 23.95 10.66 -20.14
C ALA A 171 24.97 9.79 -20.89
N ILE A 172 24.65 8.52 -21.18
CA ILE A 172 25.48 7.64 -22.02
C ILE A 172 25.66 8.26 -23.40
N GLU A 173 24.56 8.71 -24.02
CA GLU A 173 24.63 9.25 -25.37
C GLU A 173 25.28 10.63 -25.41
N ALA A 174 24.98 11.48 -24.43
CA ALA A 174 25.66 12.75 -24.25
C ALA A 174 27.17 12.59 -24.04
N SER A 175 27.63 11.50 -23.42
CA SER A 175 29.06 11.25 -23.19
C SER A 175 29.82 11.07 -24.50
N LYS A 176 29.20 10.49 -25.54
CA LYS A 176 29.81 10.35 -26.88
C LYS A 176 30.07 11.71 -27.52
N GLU A 177 29.09 12.62 -27.43
CA GLU A 177 29.21 13.98 -27.97
C GLU A 177 30.26 14.82 -27.21
N VAL A 178 30.32 14.68 -25.89
CA VAL A 178 31.33 15.34 -25.05
C VAL A 178 32.74 14.81 -25.33
N GLU A 179 32.89 13.49 -25.52
CA GLU A 179 34.18 12.89 -25.87
C GLU A 179 34.63 13.29 -27.29
N ALA A 180 33.71 13.33 -28.25
CA ALA A 180 34.00 13.80 -29.61
C ALA A 180 34.48 15.25 -29.61
N ALA A 181 33.84 16.12 -28.82
CA ALA A 181 34.26 17.50 -28.64
C ALA A 181 35.67 17.62 -28.02
N MET A 182 35.97 16.79 -27.01
CA MET A 182 37.30 16.75 -26.37
C MET A 182 38.42 16.36 -27.36
N LYS A 183 38.15 15.41 -28.28
CA LYS A 183 39.11 15.03 -29.34
C LYS A 183 39.40 16.17 -30.32
N ILE A 184 38.43 17.05 -30.57
CA ILE A 184 38.61 18.23 -31.43
C ILE A 184 39.54 19.24 -30.75
N SER A 185 39.34 19.55 -29.47
CA SER A 185 40.24 20.42 -28.71
C SER A 185 41.67 19.90 -28.66
N LEU A 186 41.84 18.59 -28.47
CA LEU A 186 43.17 17.96 -28.44
C LEU A 186 43.90 18.09 -29.79
N ARG A 187 43.19 17.90 -30.91
CA ARG A 187 43.74 18.07 -32.26
C ARG A 187 44.14 19.52 -32.53
N ALA A 188 43.36 20.49 -32.07
CA ALA A 188 43.66 21.90 -32.23
C ALA A 188 44.92 22.34 -31.44
N ALA A 189 45.16 21.74 -30.27
CA ALA A 189 46.35 22.03 -29.46
C ALA A 189 47.66 21.47 -30.05
N LEU A 190 47.60 20.36 -30.80
CA LEU A 190 48.77 19.68 -31.38
C LEU A 190 49.19 20.20 -32.76
N GLY A 191 48.33 20.94 -33.47
CA GLY A 191 48.59 21.42 -34.84
C GLY A 191 49.45 22.68 -34.98
N SER A 192 50.00 23.23 -33.89
CA SER A 192 50.62 24.57 -33.88
C SER A 192 52.16 24.60 -33.99
N THR A 193 52.84 23.47 -34.20
CA THR A 193 54.31 23.39 -34.14
C THR A 193 54.96 22.74 -35.35
N THR A 194 54.96 23.37 -36.52
CA THR A 194 55.99 23.12 -37.56
C THR A 194 55.98 24.24 -38.62
N ASN A 195 57.08 24.97 -38.74
CA ASN A 195 57.77 25.28 -40.02
C ASN A 195 58.70 26.49 -39.88
N LYS A 196 60.01 26.26 -40.07
CA LYS A 196 60.96 27.11 -40.81
C LYS A 196 62.36 26.52 -40.71
N LEU A 197 62.92 26.05 -41.83
CA LEU A 197 64.37 26.01 -42.05
C LEU A 197 64.66 26.15 -43.55
N SER A 198 65.56 27.10 -43.83
CA SER A 198 65.94 27.66 -45.12
C SER A 198 66.95 26.77 -45.86
N LYS A 199 66.77 26.65 -47.18
CA LYS A 199 67.54 25.81 -48.10
C LYS A 199 68.85 26.49 -48.51
N GLY A 200 69.98 25.95 -48.05
CA GLY A 200 71.31 26.20 -48.60
C GLY A 200 71.67 25.15 -49.65
N GLN A 201 72.40 25.56 -50.67
CA GLN A 201 72.79 24.82 -51.87
C GLN A 201 73.74 23.65 -51.52
N LEU A 202 73.34 22.41 -51.81
CA LEU A 202 74.11 21.17 -51.59
C LEU A 202 74.46 20.53 -52.93
N ASP A 203 75.62 19.89 -53.00
CA ASP A 203 76.18 19.17 -54.16
C ASP A 203 75.33 17.95 -54.57
N ASP A 204 75.12 17.71 -55.87
CA ASP A 204 74.12 16.76 -56.40
C ASP A 204 74.36 15.30 -55.97
N LEU A 205 75.63 14.88 -55.84
CA LEU A 205 75.98 13.55 -55.32
C LEU A 205 75.65 13.43 -53.82
N THR A 206 75.91 14.50 -53.07
CA THR A 206 75.55 14.61 -51.64
C THR A 206 74.04 14.59 -51.46
N ILE A 207 73.29 15.26 -52.34
CA ILE A 207 71.82 15.23 -52.36
C ILE A 207 71.32 13.81 -52.60
N MET A 208 71.90 13.07 -53.57
CA MET A 208 71.46 11.70 -53.87
C MET A 208 71.74 10.73 -52.71
N MET A 209 72.93 10.80 -52.12
CA MET A 209 73.29 9.95 -50.97
C MET A 209 72.41 10.26 -49.76
N GLU A 210 72.19 11.54 -49.45
CA GLU A 210 71.31 11.93 -48.35
C GLU A 210 69.85 11.53 -48.63
N THR A 211 69.39 11.63 -49.88
CA THR A 211 68.05 11.17 -50.27
C THR A 211 67.88 9.67 -50.07
N LEU A 212 68.87 8.86 -50.47
CA LEU A 212 68.84 7.41 -50.24
C LEU A 212 68.86 7.07 -48.74
N ARG A 213 69.70 7.76 -47.96
CA ARG A 213 69.74 7.60 -46.50
C ARG A 213 68.40 7.93 -45.85
N VAL A 214 67.79 9.06 -46.23
CA VAL A 214 66.46 9.46 -45.76
C VAL A 214 65.41 8.43 -46.17
N LYS A 215 65.48 7.86 -47.37
CA LYS A 215 64.55 6.81 -47.82
C LYS A 215 64.71 5.51 -47.03
N ASP A 216 65.94 5.10 -46.70
CA ASP A 216 66.20 3.95 -45.84
C ASP A 216 65.69 4.21 -44.41
N ASP A 217 65.91 5.40 -43.86
CA ASP A 217 65.37 5.79 -42.54
C ASP A 217 63.83 5.79 -42.55
N GLU A 218 63.20 6.32 -43.60
CA GLU A 218 61.74 6.28 -43.81
C GLU A 218 61.22 4.83 -43.87
N LEU A 219 61.93 3.93 -44.55
CA LEU A 219 61.55 2.53 -44.68
C LEU A 219 61.67 1.78 -43.35
N HIS A 220 62.74 2.03 -42.59
CA HIS A 220 62.89 1.51 -41.23
C HIS A 220 61.80 2.03 -40.29
N GLN A 221 61.45 3.33 -40.38
CA GLN A 221 60.37 3.92 -39.59
C GLN A 221 59.01 3.28 -39.94
N LEU A 222 58.72 3.09 -41.23
CA LEU A 222 57.49 2.42 -41.68
C LEU A 222 57.40 0.97 -41.16
N LEU A 223 58.51 0.24 -41.13
CA LEU A 223 58.55 -1.12 -40.57
C LEU A 223 58.23 -1.13 -39.07
N GLN A 224 58.77 -0.18 -38.30
CA GLN A 224 58.46 -0.03 -36.88
C GLN A 224 56.99 0.32 -36.66
N ASP A 225 56.45 1.25 -37.45
CA ASP A 225 55.05 1.65 -37.40
C ASP A 225 54.11 0.48 -37.71
N ILE A 226 54.44 -0.36 -38.71
CA ILE A 226 53.68 -1.58 -39.03
C ILE A 226 53.66 -2.53 -37.83
N ARG A 227 54.81 -2.79 -37.20
CA ARG A 227 54.89 -3.66 -36.02
C ARG A 227 54.10 -3.12 -34.83
N ALA A 228 54.12 -1.80 -34.62
CA ALA A 228 53.33 -1.14 -33.58
C ALA A 228 51.82 -1.28 -33.85
N ARG A 229 51.41 -1.14 -35.12
CA ARG A 229 50.02 -1.38 -35.55
C ARG A 229 49.63 -2.85 -35.37
N ASP A 230 50.47 -3.81 -35.73
CA ASP A 230 50.21 -5.24 -35.52
C ASP A 230 50.08 -5.61 -34.04
N SER A 231 50.84 -4.95 -33.16
CA SER A 231 50.67 -5.09 -31.72
C SER A 231 49.32 -4.55 -31.25
N THR A 232 48.92 -3.37 -31.76
CA THR A 232 47.63 -2.75 -31.43
C THR A 232 46.46 -3.58 -31.93
N ILE A 233 46.56 -4.14 -33.14
CA ILE A 233 45.55 -5.03 -33.72
C ILE A 233 45.37 -6.27 -32.85
N ARG A 234 46.46 -6.90 -32.38
CA ARG A 234 46.37 -8.05 -31.47
C ARG A 234 45.67 -7.69 -30.15
N GLU A 235 46.04 -6.57 -29.53
CA GLU A 235 45.38 -6.13 -28.29
C GLU A 235 43.89 -5.84 -28.50
N ILE A 236 43.51 -5.28 -29.64
CA ILE A 236 42.09 -5.07 -29.99
C ILE A 236 41.38 -6.42 -30.17
N THR A 237 42.00 -7.38 -30.86
CA THR A 237 41.43 -8.71 -31.05
C THR A 237 41.19 -9.42 -29.72
N ASP A 238 42.16 -9.38 -28.80
CA ASP A 238 42.03 -9.99 -27.48
C ASP A 238 40.88 -9.35 -26.68
N LYS A 239 40.77 -8.02 -26.69
CA LYS A 239 39.66 -7.31 -26.03
C LYS A 239 38.30 -7.62 -26.65
N LEU A 240 38.24 -7.79 -27.97
CA LEU A 240 37.00 -8.18 -28.66
C LEU A 240 36.60 -9.61 -28.28
N GLN A 241 37.56 -10.52 -28.14
CA GLN A 241 37.32 -11.89 -27.68
C GLN A 241 36.80 -11.91 -26.24
N GLU A 242 37.44 -11.20 -25.31
CA GLU A 242 36.96 -11.07 -23.92
C GLU A 242 35.54 -10.47 -23.86
N THR A 243 35.26 -9.49 -24.72
CA THR A 243 33.92 -8.88 -24.80
C THR A 243 32.87 -9.87 -25.33
N ALA A 244 33.24 -10.72 -26.30
CA ALA A 244 32.35 -11.74 -26.83
C ALA A 244 32.01 -12.80 -25.77
N GLU A 245 33.01 -13.28 -25.03
CA GLU A 245 32.82 -14.26 -23.95
C GLU A 245 31.97 -13.69 -22.80
N ALA A 246 32.19 -12.43 -22.44
CA ALA A 246 31.37 -11.73 -21.45
C ALA A 246 29.91 -11.57 -21.94
N ALA A 247 29.70 -11.27 -23.22
CA ALA A 247 28.38 -11.14 -23.81
C ALA A 247 27.64 -12.50 -23.85
N GLU A 248 28.32 -13.59 -24.19
CA GLU A 248 27.76 -14.95 -24.17
C GLU A 248 27.38 -15.39 -22.75
N SER A 249 28.23 -15.10 -21.77
CA SER A 249 27.96 -15.36 -20.35
C SER A 249 26.75 -14.57 -19.86
N ALA A 250 26.65 -13.28 -20.23
CA ALA A 250 25.51 -12.43 -19.89
C ALA A 250 24.21 -12.91 -20.55
N ALA A 251 24.25 -13.34 -21.81
CA ALA A 251 23.10 -13.89 -22.52
C ALA A 251 22.61 -15.18 -21.88
N SER A 252 23.53 -16.09 -21.54
CA SER A 252 23.21 -17.34 -20.83
C SER A 252 22.58 -17.07 -19.45
N ALA A 253 23.11 -16.12 -18.69
CA ALA A 253 22.55 -15.72 -17.40
C ALA A 253 21.15 -15.10 -17.56
N ALA A 254 20.94 -14.25 -18.57
CA ALA A 254 19.64 -13.66 -18.87
C ALA A 254 18.59 -14.72 -19.23
N HIS A 255 18.97 -15.73 -20.02
CA HIS A 255 18.09 -16.85 -20.35
C HIS A 255 17.69 -17.66 -19.11
N ALA A 256 18.65 -18.02 -18.25
CA ALA A 256 18.36 -18.74 -17.01
C ALA A 256 17.42 -17.95 -16.08
N ILE A 257 17.61 -16.63 -15.97
CA ILE A 257 16.73 -15.76 -15.18
C ILE A 257 15.33 -15.72 -15.79
N ASP A 258 15.19 -15.63 -17.12
CA ASP A 258 13.88 -15.60 -17.77
C ASP A 258 13.13 -16.92 -17.64
N GLU A 259 13.82 -18.06 -17.69
CA GLU A 259 13.23 -19.38 -17.41
C GLU A 259 12.71 -19.47 -15.97
N ALA A 260 13.53 -19.06 -14.99
CA ALA A 260 13.13 -19.01 -13.59
C ALA A 260 11.93 -18.07 -13.38
N ARG A 261 11.91 -16.90 -14.05
CA ARG A 261 10.81 -15.95 -14.02
C ARG A 261 9.52 -16.55 -14.58
N ARG A 262 9.60 -17.26 -15.72
CA ARG A 262 8.43 -17.94 -16.32
C ARG A 262 7.87 -19.01 -15.39
N PHE A 263 8.74 -19.85 -14.81
CA PHE A 263 8.35 -20.87 -13.85
C PHE A 263 7.65 -20.27 -12.63
N LEU A 264 8.26 -19.27 -11.99
CA LEU A 264 7.67 -18.59 -10.84
C LEU A 264 6.34 -17.92 -11.17
N SER A 265 6.21 -17.34 -12.38
CA SER A 265 4.96 -16.73 -12.83
C SER A 265 3.84 -17.76 -12.97
N SER A 266 4.14 -18.95 -13.54
CA SER A 266 3.15 -20.04 -13.62
C SER A 266 2.74 -20.57 -12.25
N GLU A 267 3.68 -20.68 -11.30
CA GLU A 267 3.37 -21.14 -9.95
C GLU A 267 2.54 -20.11 -9.18
N LEU A 268 2.78 -18.82 -9.40
CA LEU A 268 1.97 -17.74 -8.83
C LEU A 268 0.52 -17.79 -9.32
N GLU A 269 0.31 -17.98 -10.63
CA GLU A 269 -1.05 -18.09 -11.19
C GLU A 269 -1.77 -19.33 -10.68
N ARG A 270 -1.06 -20.45 -10.54
CA ARG A 270 -1.60 -21.69 -9.96
C ARG A 270 -2.05 -21.47 -8.51
N LEU A 271 -1.19 -20.86 -7.67
CA LEU A 271 -1.52 -20.56 -6.27
C LEU A 271 -2.68 -19.58 -6.15
N LYS A 272 -2.75 -18.58 -7.03
CA LYS A 272 -3.86 -17.63 -7.07
C LYS A 272 -5.17 -18.33 -7.40
N GLN A 273 -5.20 -19.21 -8.41
CA GLN A 273 -6.39 -19.98 -8.75
C GLN A 273 -6.82 -20.91 -7.60
N ASP A 274 -5.87 -21.57 -6.94
CA ASP A 274 -6.16 -22.42 -5.77
C ASP A 274 -6.79 -21.60 -4.63
N GLN A 275 -6.27 -20.39 -4.38
CA GLN A 275 -6.82 -19.48 -3.36
C GLN A 275 -8.22 -18.99 -3.73
N GLU A 276 -8.46 -18.63 -4.99
CA GLU A 276 -9.78 -18.22 -5.48
C GLU A 276 -10.80 -19.36 -5.32
N ASN A 277 -10.44 -20.59 -5.70
CA ASN A 277 -11.27 -21.77 -5.51
C ASN A 277 -11.58 -22.04 -4.02
N GLN A 278 -10.59 -21.85 -3.13
CA GLN A 278 -10.78 -22.03 -1.69
C GLN A 278 -11.73 -20.97 -1.09
N VAL A 279 -11.63 -19.73 -1.57
CA VAL A 279 -12.55 -18.65 -1.17
C VAL A 279 -13.97 -18.97 -1.64
N GLU A 280 -14.16 -19.43 -2.87
CA GLU A 280 -15.46 -19.80 -3.41
C GLU A 280 -16.10 -20.94 -2.60
N LEU A 281 -15.35 -22.00 -2.29
CA LEU A 281 -15.81 -23.09 -1.43
C LEU A 281 -16.19 -22.61 -0.03
N SER A 282 -15.43 -21.69 0.55
CA SER A 282 -15.70 -21.13 1.87
C SER A 282 -16.98 -20.28 1.88
N LEU A 283 -17.20 -19.51 0.81
CA LEU A 283 -18.44 -18.73 0.62
C LEU A 283 -19.67 -19.62 0.46
N LEU A 284 -19.56 -20.73 -0.28
CA LEU A 284 -20.66 -21.69 -0.41
C LEU A 284 -21.02 -22.31 0.95
N ARG A 285 -20.03 -22.74 1.72
CA ARG A 285 -20.25 -23.27 3.08
C ARG A 285 -20.88 -22.24 4.02
N LEU A 286 -20.50 -20.97 3.89
CA LEU A 286 -21.09 -19.89 4.68
C LEU A 286 -22.58 -19.73 4.34
N ARG A 287 -22.94 -19.68 3.05
CA ARG A 287 -24.35 -19.60 2.63
C ARG A 287 -25.17 -20.78 3.13
N GLU A 288 -24.65 -22.00 2.99
CA GLU A 288 -25.33 -23.20 3.53
C GLU A 288 -25.54 -23.12 5.05
N SER A 289 -24.56 -22.57 5.78
CA SER A 289 -24.68 -22.37 7.23
C SER A 289 -25.69 -21.26 7.57
N GLU A 290 -25.74 -20.18 6.81
CA GLU A 290 -26.71 -19.08 6.97
C GLU A 290 -28.13 -19.58 6.72
N GLU A 291 -28.36 -20.38 5.67
CA GLU A 291 -29.65 -21.01 5.38
C GLU A 291 -30.09 -21.95 6.51
N LYS A 292 -29.18 -22.81 7.00
CA LYS A 292 -29.47 -23.67 8.16
C LYS A 292 -29.82 -22.85 9.41
N SER A 293 -29.09 -21.76 9.66
CA SER A 293 -29.38 -20.88 10.80
C SER A 293 -30.74 -20.21 10.67
N LYS A 294 -31.15 -19.84 9.45
CA LYS A 294 -32.47 -19.27 9.19
C LYS A 294 -33.58 -20.28 9.48
N LEU A 295 -33.45 -21.51 9.00
CA LEU A 295 -34.41 -22.58 9.27
C LEU A 295 -34.56 -22.86 10.78
N LEU A 296 -33.43 -22.94 11.51
CA LEU A 296 -33.45 -23.11 12.97
C LEU A 296 -34.10 -21.92 13.70
N ALA A 297 -33.95 -20.71 13.18
CA ALA A 297 -34.61 -19.52 13.74
C ALA A 297 -36.13 -19.57 13.55
N GLU A 298 -36.60 -19.99 12.37
CA GLU A 298 -38.02 -20.19 12.07
C GLU A 298 -38.63 -21.30 12.95
N GLU A 299 -37.94 -22.44 13.10
CA GLU A 299 -38.36 -23.53 13.99
C GLU A 299 -38.45 -23.07 15.46
N ARG A 300 -37.45 -22.31 15.93
CA ARG A 300 -37.47 -21.72 17.28
C ARG A 300 -38.67 -20.81 17.48
N GLU A 301 -39.01 -19.98 16.50
CA GLU A 301 -40.18 -19.09 16.58
C GLU A 301 -41.48 -19.89 16.67
N HIS A 302 -41.60 -20.97 15.88
CA HIS A 302 -42.75 -21.86 15.94
C HIS A 302 -42.90 -22.49 17.33
N LEU A 303 -41.83 -23.07 17.87
CA LEU A 303 -41.83 -23.68 19.21
C LEU A 303 -42.17 -22.67 20.31
N LEU A 304 -41.74 -21.40 20.17
CA LEU A 304 -42.11 -20.35 21.11
C LEU A 304 -43.62 -20.05 21.07
N LYS A 305 -44.23 -20.00 19.88
CA LYS A 305 -45.68 -19.82 19.73
C LYS A 305 -46.48 -20.98 20.31
N GLU A 306 -46.03 -22.21 20.10
CA GLU A 306 -46.66 -23.40 20.70
C GLU A 306 -46.57 -23.37 22.23
N ARG A 307 -45.38 -23.06 22.78
CA ARG A 307 -45.18 -22.90 24.22
C ARG A 307 -46.13 -21.85 24.81
N ASP A 308 -46.25 -20.69 24.16
CA ASP A 308 -47.10 -19.60 24.64
C ASP A 308 -48.60 -19.96 24.58
N SER A 309 -49.01 -20.66 23.52
CA SER A 309 -50.38 -21.16 23.39
C SER A 309 -50.71 -22.18 24.49
N ALA A 310 -49.81 -23.13 24.75
CA ALA A 310 -49.97 -24.12 25.81
C ALA A 310 -50.01 -23.48 27.21
N LEU A 311 -49.18 -22.45 27.44
CA LEU A 311 -49.21 -21.69 28.70
C LEU A 311 -50.53 -20.95 28.88
N GLN A 312 -51.05 -20.31 27.83
CA GLN A 312 -52.33 -19.61 27.87
C GLN A 312 -53.47 -20.60 28.15
N GLU A 313 -53.48 -21.76 27.50
CA GLU A 313 -54.48 -22.80 27.73
C GLU A 313 -54.41 -23.33 29.18
N ALA A 314 -53.21 -23.61 29.69
CA ALA A 314 -53.01 -24.04 31.08
C ALA A 314 -53.52 -23.00 32.09
N GLN A 315 -53.33 -21.70 31.82
CA GLN A 315 -53.87 -20.62 32.65
C GLN A 315 -55.41 -20.57 32.61
N MET A 316 -56.01 -20.78 31.43
CA MET A 316 -57.46 -20.87 31.29
C MET A 316 -58.03 -22.04 32.12
N TRP A 317 -57.46 -23.24 31.99
CA TRP A 317 -57.88 -24.39 32.77
C TRP A 317 -57.70 -24.21 34.27
N ARG A 318 -56.64 -23.52 34.71
CA ARG A 318 -56.47 -23.15 36.12
C ARG A 318 -57.57 -22.22 36.63
N SER A 319 -57.98 -21.24 35.81
CA SER A 319 -59.08 -20.33 36.14
C SER A 319 -60.42 -21.07 36.25
N GLU A 320 -60.73 -21.92 35.26
CA GLU A 320 -61.95 -22.73 35.27
C GLU A 320 -61.99 -23.73 36.43
N LEU A 321 -60.85 -24.37 36.75
CA LEU A 321 -60.73 -25.22 37.94
C LEU A 321 -60.99 -24.42 39.23
N GLY A 322 -60.50 -23.19 39.33
CA GLY A 322 -60.78 -22.29 40.45
C GLY A 322 -62.28 -21.99 40.60
N LYS A 323 -62.96 -21.66 39.49
CA LYS A 323 -64.42 -21.43 39.47
C LYS A 323 -65.19 -22.68 39.87
N ALA A 324 -64.84 -23.84 39.31
CA ALA A 324 -65.49 -25.12 39.60
C ALA A 324 -65.35 -25.50 41.08
N ARG A 325 -64.15 -25.30 41.66
CA ARG A 325 -63.91 -25.50 43.10
C ARG A 325 -64.75 -24.54 43.95
N GLY A 326 -64.84 -23.26 43.57
CA GLY A 326 -65.71 -22.29 44.26
C GLY A 326 -67.19 -22.71 44.24
N ASN A 327 -67.69 -23.15 43.08
CA ASN A 327 -69.05 -23.64 42.92
C ASN A 327 -69.32 -24.90 43.76
N ALA A 328 -68.36 -25.83 43.81
CA ALA A 328 -68.46 -27.03 44.64
C ALA A 328 -68.64 -26.66 46.13
N VAL A 329 -67.85 -25.73 46.66
CA VAL A 329 -67.98 -25.24 48.04
C VAL A 329 -69.36 -24.60 48.30
N ILE A 330 -69.88 -23.83 47.34
CA ILE A 330 -71.22 -23.21 47.46
C ILE A 330 -72.31 -24.29 47.51
N LEU A 331 -72.22 -25.31 46.65
CA LEU A 331 -73.16 -26.43 46.61
C LEU A 331 -73.09 -27.27 47.88
N GLU A 332 -71.88 -27.61 48.37
CA GLU A 332 -71.68 -28.28 49.65
C GLU A 332 -72.35 -27.51 50.80
N ALA A 333 -72.12 -26.19 50.87
CA ALA A 333 -72.76 -25.35 51.88
C ALA A 333 -74.30 -25.31 51.73
N ALA A 334 -74.83 -25.39 50.50
CA ALA A 334 -76.26 -25.45 50.26
C ALA A 334 -76.88 -26.79 50.70
N VAL A 335 -76.19 -27.90 50.44
CA VAL A 335 -76.58 -29.25 50.89
C VAL A 335 -76.63 -29.29 52.42
N VAL A 336 -75.58 -28.85 53.11
CA VAL A 336 -75.54 -28.82 54.58
C VAL A 336 -76.70 -28.00 55.16
N ARG A 337 -77.03 -26.83 54.57
CA ARG A 337 -78.19 -26.04 55.00
C ARG A 337 -79.52 -26.75 54.77
N ALA A 338 -79.66 -27.47 53.66
CA ALA A 338 -80.88 -28.23 53.35
C ALA A 338 -81.05 -29.44 54.28
N GLU A 339 -79.97 -30.17 54.55
CA GLU A 339 -79.94 -31.27 55.51
C GLU A 339 -80.29 -30.81 56.92
N GLU A 340 -79.71 -29.69 57.37
CA GLU A 340 -80.02 -29.11 58.68
C GLU A 340 -81.49 -28.67 58.77
N LYS A 341 -82.03 -28.03 57.72
CA LYS A 341 -83.46 -27.67 57.66
C LYS A 341 -84.37 -28.90 57.70
N ALA A 342 -84.01 -29.98 57.01
CA ALA A 342 -84.74 -31.24 57.05
C ALA A 342 -84.69 -31.87 58.46
N ARG A 343 -83.52 -31.85 59.11
CA ARG A 343 -83.33 -32.33 60.49
C ARG A 343 -84.20 -31.57 61.49
N VAL A 344 -84.22 -30.24 61.41
CA VAL A 344 -85.10 -29.39 62.24
C VAL A 344 -86.57 -29.71 61.99
N SER A 345 -86.98 -29.84 60.72
CA SER A 345 -88.38 -30.15 60.36
C SER A 345 -88.80 -31.54 60.85
N ALA A 346 -87.90 -32.53 60.81
CA ALA A 346 -88.13 -33.87 61.35
C ALA A 346 -88.26 -33.83 62.89
N ALA A 347 -87.39 -33.10 63.58
CA ALA A 347 -87.48 -32.91 65.03
C ALA A 347 -88.79 -32.23 65.45
N ASP A 348 -89.25 -31.21 64.71
CA ASP A 348 -90.54 -30.56 64.94
C ASP A 348 -91.73 -31.52 64.72
N ALA A 349 -91.68 -32.35 63.68
CA ALA A 349 -92.69 -33.35 63.40
C ALA A 349 -92.76 -34.41 64.51
N ASP A 350 -91.60 -34.93 64.95
CA ASP A 350 -91.50 -35.87 66.07
C ASP A 350 -92.06 -35.29 67.38
N MET A 351 -91.79 -34.01 67.66
CA MET A 351 -92.35 -33.32 68.82
C MET A 351 -93.88 -33.25 68.75
N ARG A 352 -94.45 -32.88 67.59
CA ARG A 352 -95.91 -32.87 67.39
C ARG A 352 -96.53 -34.26 67.52
N ILE A 353 -95.86 -35.31 67.04
CA ILE A 353 -96.30 -36.69 67.20
C ILE A 353 -96.31 -37.06 68.68
N LYS A 354 -95.24 -36.77 69.44
CA LYS A 354 -95.18 -37.01 70.89
C LYS A 354 -96.28 -36.28 71.65
N GLU A 355 -96.55 -35.02 71.31
CA GLU A 355 -97.67 -34.27 71.88
C GLU A 355 -99.02 -34.91 71.56
N ALA A 356 -99.24 -35.35 70.30
CA ALA A 356 -100.47 -36.01 69.89
C ALA A 356 -100.66 -37.36 70.59
N VAL A 357 -99.60 -38.16 70.73
CA VAL A 357 -99.61 -39.42 71.48
C VAL A 357 -99.95 -39.18 72.95
N SER A 358 -99.32 -38.20 73.59
CA SER A 358 -99.62 -37.84 74.99
C SER A 358 -101.08 -37.42 75.19
N LYS A 359 -101.65 -36.64 74.26
CA LYS A 359 -103.09 -36.28 74.26
C LYS A 359 -103.99 -37.49 74.05
N LEU A 360 -103.57 -38.43 73.21
CA LEU A 360 -104.35 -39.64 72.93
C LEU A 360 -104.32 -40.60 74.13
N GLU A 361 -103.19 -40.72 74.80
CA GLU A 361 -103.05 -41.43 76.08
C GLU A 361 -103.92 -40.79 77.17
N SER A 362 -103.92 -39.45 77.29
CA SER A 362 -104.79 -38.77 78.25
C SER A 362 -106.27 -38.99 77.94
N ALA A 363 -106.67 -38.89 76.68
CA ALA A 363 -108.05 -39.15 76.25
C ALA A 363 -108.46 -40.63 76.43
N ALA A 364 -107.53 -41.57 76.21
CA ALA A 364 -107.76 -42.99 76.48
C ALA A 364 -107.98 -43.25 77.97
N LYS A 365 -107.17 -42.61 78.83
CA LYS A 365 -107.34 -42.68 80.28
C LYS A 365 -108.68 -42.08 80.74
N GLU A 366 -109.06 -40.91 80.22
CA GLU A 366 -110.38 -40.32 80.47
C GLU A 366 -111.53 -41.25 80.02
N LYS A 367 -111.39 -41.91 78.87
CA LYS A 367 -112.36 -42.91 78.39
C LYS A 367 -112.46 -44.11 79.34
N GLU A 368 -111.34 -44.64 79.82
CA GLU A 368 -111.33 -45.74 80.81
C GLU A 368 -112.02 -45.32 82.11
N GLU A 369 -111.75 -44.12 82.62
CA GLU A 369 -112.41 -43.55 83.79
C GLU A 369 -113.94 -43.41 83.58
N LEU A 370 -114.36 -42.94 82.40
CA LEU A 370 -115.78 -42.85 82.03
C LEU A 370 -116.45 -44.22 81.89
N LEU A 371 -115.75 -45.22 81.34
CA LEU A 371 -116.24 -46.59 81.27
C LEU A 371 -116.40 -47.19 82.68
N ALA A 372 -115.44 -46.97 83.57
CA ALA A 372 -115.54 -47.39 84.96
C ALA A 372 -116.74 -46.74 85.67
N LEU A 373 -117.00 -45.46 85.42
CA LEU A 373 -118.20 -44.77 85.91
C LEU A 373 -119.50 -45.36 85.33
N LEU A 374 -119.51 -45.70 84.04
CA LEU A 374 -120.66 -46.31 83.38
C LEU A 374 -120.93 -47.71 83.93
N ASP A 375 -119.91 -48.53 84.13
CA ASP A 375 -120.03 -49.86 84.75
C ASP A 375 -120.53 -49.75 86.20
N ALA A 376 -120.04 -48.79 86.98
CA ALA A 376 -120.56 -48.51 88.33
C ALA A 376 -122.05 -48.11 88.31
N LEU A 377 -122.46 -47.25 87.36
CA LEU A 377 -123.86 -46.90 87.12
C LEU A 377 -124.71 -48.11 86.70
N LYS A 378 -124.18 -48.97 85.82
CA LYS A 378 -124.83 -50.22 85.39
C LYS A 378 -125.05 -51.16 86.58
N SER A 379 -124.05 -51.31 87.45
CA SER A 379 -124.18 -52.08 88.69
C SER A 379 -125.21 -51.48 89.66
N GLN A 380 -125.34 -50.14 89.72
CA GLN A 380 -126.42 -49.49 90.48
C GLN A 380 -127.82 -49.75 89.91
N ILE A 381 -127.95 -49.87 88.58
CA ILE A 381 -129.23 -50.18 87.93
C ILE A 381 -129.60 -51.66 88.10
N GLN A 382 -128.64 -52.58 88.01
CA GLN A 382 -128.85 -54.02 88.24
C GLN A 382 -129.13 -54.39 89.71
N ALA A 383 -128.82 -53.51 90.67
CA ALA A 383 -129.17 -53.70 92.09
C ALA A 383 -130.57 -53.13 92.44
N ARG A 384 -131.31 -52.63 91.45
CA ARG A 384 -132.62 -51.98 91.60
C ARG A 384 -133.80 -52.75 90.97
N ASP A 385 -133.51 -53.88 90.34
CA ASP A 385 -134.46 -54.93 89.95
C ASP A 385 -134.10 -56.23 90.71
#